data_AF-A0AAI9NDT4-F1
#
_entry.id   AF-A0AAI9NDT4-F1
#
_cell.length_a   1.000
_cell.length_b   1.000
_cell.length_c   1.000
_cell.angle_alpha   90.00
_cell.angle_beta   90.00
_cell.angle_gamma   90.00
#
_symmetry.space_group_name_H-M   'P 1'
#
loop_
_entity.id
_entity.type
_entity.pdbx_description
1 polymer ?
#
loop_
_entity_poly.entity_id
_entity_poly.type
_entity_poly.pdbx_seq_one_letter_code
_entity_poly.pdbx_strand_id
1 'polypeptide(L)'
;MHFSTRRDGRIAAFEECMLAEGNRADGMEVPPGARLLAHEGTVYTDGHVDPDRWQVWLEPDMAVRIGGVWLAGAIIRLDAERRYDAFERAELACPLAFGPMHYPAGTEVRSAGRGWRERYPGAWIFSPLAGAPARYAGHPDVADGQAVVQGRGGEVLAVVPNNEAGVLRFAAIAVGGNDAAAPRRAACPPR
;
A
#
# COMPACT_ATOMS: atom_id res chain seq x y z
N MET A 1 8.97 -9.79 19.42
CA MET A 1 8.50 -8.50 19.97
C MET A 1 9.72 -7.79 20.53
N HIS A 2 9.99 -6.58 20.07
CA HIS A 2 11.22 -5.83 20.35
C HIS A 2 10.89 -4.48 21.00
N PHE A 3 11.78 -4.06 21.89
CA PHE A 3 11.70 -2.82 22.65
C PHE A 3 13.09 -2.19 22.72
N SER A 4 13.17 -0.87 22.63
CA SER A 4 14.37 -0.15 23.05
C SER A 4 14.50 -0.17 24.57
N THR A 5 15.73 -0.09 25.07
CA THR A 5 16.03 -0.03 26.50
C THR A 5 16.82 1.20 26.86
N ARG A 6 16.57 1.75 28.05
CA ARG A 6 17.42 2.76 28.67
C ARG A 6 18.73 2.15 29.13
N ARG A 7 19.71 3.00 29.50
CA ARG A 7 21.01 2.56 30.04
C ARG A 7 20.89 1.72 31.31
N ASP A 8 19.82 1.89 32.08
CA ASP A 8 19.54 1.12 33.31
C ASP A 8 18.80 -0.20 33.05
N GLY A 9 18.64 -0.60 31.79
CA GLY A 9 17.98 -1.85 31.39
C GLY A 9 16.45 -1.80 31.40
N ARG A 10 15.83 -0.68 31.81
CA ARG A 10 14.36 -0.54 31.72
C ARG A 10 13.93 -0.30 30.28
N ILE A 11 12.75 -0.81 29.93
CA ILE A 11 12.13 -0.53 28.63
C ILE A 11 11.98 0.98 28.43
N ALA A 12 12.46 1.46 27.28
CA ALA A 12 12.32 2.84 26.84
C ALA A 12 11.06 3.01 25.98
N ALA A 13 10.92 2.23 24.92
CA ALA A 13 9.76 2.26 24.03
C ALA A 13 9.56 0.91 23.30
N PHE A 14 8.33 0.67 22.84
CA PHE A 14 8.03 -0.40 21.89
C PHE A 14 8.59 -0.05 20.51
N GLU A 15 9.14 -1.05 19.81
CA GLU A 15 9.68 -0.87 18.46
C GLU A 15 8.89 -1.69 17.44
N GLU A 16 8.77 -3.00 17.66
CA GLU A 16 8.05 -3.85 16.71
C GLU A 16 7.57 -5.19 17.29
N CYS A 17 6.58 -5.79 16.65
CA CYS A 17 6.19 -7.17 16.88
C CYS A 17 5.65 -7.83 15.60
N MET A 18 5.55 -9.15 15.66
CA MET A 18 4.74 -9.92 14.72
C MET A 18 3.34 -10.09 15.31
N LEU A 19 2.32 -9.84 14.50
CA LEU A 19 0.93 -9.90 14.92
C LEU A 19 0.43 -11.34 14.95
N ALA A 20 -0.29 -11.67 16.03
CA ALA A 20 -1.02 -12.93 16.16
C ALA A 20 -2.39 -12.85 15.46
N GLU A 21 -3.17 -13.92 15.54
CA GLU A 21 -4.56 -13.91 15.06
C GLU A 21 -5.44 -12.92 15.83
N GLY A 22 -6.48 -12.40 15.17
CA GLY A 22 -7.52 -11.56 15.79
C GLY A 22 -7.18 -10.06 15.89
N ASN A 23 -6.07 -9.61 15.31
CA ASN A 23 -5.73 -8.18 15.29
C ASN A 23 -6.59 -7.39 14.29
N ARG A 24 -7.11 -6.25 14.75
CA ARG A 24 -7.95 -5.35 13.95
C ARG A 24 -7.51 -3.89 14.10
N ALA A 25 -7.62 -3.13 13.02
CA ALA A 25 -7.39 -1.68 13.02
C ALA A 25 -8.37 -1.00 12.05
N ASP A 26 -9.11 0.01 12.51
CA ASP A 26 -10.10 0.75 11.70
C ASP A 26 -11.05 -0.13 10.85
N GLY A 27 -11.52 -1.24 11.43
CA GLY A 27 -12.38 -2.22 10.75
C GLY A 27 -11.67 -3.16 9.77
N MET A 28 -10.35 -3.02 9.59
CA MET A 28 -9.52 -3.94 8.83
C MET A 28 -9.07 -5.12 9.69
N GLU A 29 -9.28 -6.34 9.19
CA GLU A 29 -8.65 -7.55 9.73
C GLU A 29 -7.20 -7.61 9.28
N VAL A 30 -6.27 -7.58 10.23
CA VAL A 30 -4.84 -7.69 9.91
C VAL A 30 -4.44 -9.16 9.94
N PRO A 31 -3.85 -9.72 8.87
CA PRO A 31 -3.49 -11.13 8.83
C PRO A 31 -2.42 -11.45 9.88
N PRO A 32 -2.47 -12.65 10.50
CA PRO A 32 -1.40 -13.11 11.39
C PRO A 32 -0.08 -13.19 10.61
N GLY A 33 1.03 -12.93 11.31
CA GLY A 33 2.36 -12.88 10.70
C GLY A 33 2.77 -11.50 10.18
N ALA A 34 1.83 -10.57 10.00
CA ALA A 34 2.14 -9.18 9.69
C ALA A 34 3.03 -8.54 10.77
N ARG A 35 3.93 -7.64 10.38
CA ARG A 35 4.78 -6.91 11.33
C ARG A 35 4.13 -5.58 11.68
N LEU A 36 4.00 -5.29 12.97
CA LEU A 36 3.62 -3.98 13.48
C LEU A 36 4.88 -3.27 13.96
N LEU A 37 5.09 -2.04 13.51
CA LEU A 37 6.20 -1.19 13.90
C LEU A 37 5.69 0.11 14.49
N ALA A 38 6.32 0.58 15.56
CA ALA A 38 6.19 1.97 15.99
C ALA A 38 6.85 2.89 14.96
N HIS A 39 6.22 4.01 14.70
CA HIS A 39 6.71 5.04 13.79
C HIS A 39 6.53 6.42 14.42
N GLU A 40 7.37 7.39 14.02
CA GLU A 40 7.35 8.75 14.57
C GLU A 40 6.76 9.78 13.61
N GLY A 41 6.10 9.31 12.55
CA GLY A 41 5.54 10.12 11.48
C GLY A 41 6.48 10.22 10.30
N THR A 42 5.91 10.23 9.09
CA THR A 42 6.66 10.40 7.85
C THR A 42 7.09 11.85 7.71
N VAL A 43 8.39 12.11 7.75
CA VAL A 43 8.96 13.46 7.64
C VAL A 43 9.22 13.80 6.17
N TYR A 44 8.69 14.93 5.72
CA TYR A 44 8.88 15.45 4.37
C TYR A 44 9.96 16.52 4.32
N THR A 45 10.46 16.82 3.12
CA THR A 45 11.54 17.80 2.90
C THR A 45 11.18 19.23 3.30
N ASP A 46 9.88 19.53 3.42
CA ASP A 46 9.36 20.83 3.88
C ASP A 46 9.16 20.89 5.41
N GLY A 47 9.56 19.83 6.13
CA GLY A 47 9.41 19.73 7.58
C GLY A 47 8.02 19.28 8.05
N HIS A 48 7.08 19.00 7.12
CA HIS A 48 5.82 18.37 7.49
C HIS A 48 6.04 16.96 8.02
N VAL A 49 5.24 16.55 9.00
CA VAL A 49 5.26 15.21 9.58
C VAL A 49 3.85 14.64 9.53
N ASP A 50 3.67 13.54 8.80
CA ASP A 50 2.39 12.82 8.76
C ASP A 50 2.04 12.30 10.17
N PRO A 51 0.74 12.13 10.47
CA PRO A 51 0.28 11.70 11.80
C PRO A 51 0.55 10.22 12.09
N ASP A 52 1.18 9.48 11.17
CA ASP A 52 1.34 8.04 11.28
C ASP A 52 2.25 7.65 12.45
N ARG A 53 1.68 6.90 13.39
CA ARG A 53 2.37 6.40 14.60
C ARG A 53 2.67 4.91 14.53
N TRP A 54 2.03 4.22 13.60
CA TRP A 54 2.20 2.79 13.42
C TRP A 54 2.30 2.45 11.94
N GLN A 55 3.12 1.45 11.64
CA GLN A 55 3.10 0.81 10.33
C GLN A 55 2.80 -0.68 10.49
N VAL A 56 1.92 -1.19 9.63
CA VAL A 56 1.66 -2.62 9.48
C VAL A 56 2.24 -3.05 8.14
N TRP A 57 3.22 -3.94 8.19
CA TRP A 57 3.92 -4.45 7.02
C TRP A 57 3.40 -5.85 6.72
N LEU A 58 2.89 -6.01 5.50
CA LEU A 58 2.45 -7.28 4.96
C LEU A 58 3.51 -7.82 4.00
N GLU A 59 3.86 -9.09 4.14
CA GLU A 59 4.67 -9.77 3.13
C GLU A 59 3.89 -9.90 1.81
N PRO A 60 4.55 -10.08 0.65
CA PRO A 60 3.89 -10.13 -0.65
C PRO A 60 2.80 -11.21 -0.79
N ASP A 61 2.87 -12.28 0.00
CA ASP A 61 1.91 -13.38 0.03
C ASP A 61 0.75 -13.17 1.04
N MET A 62 0.77 -12.07 1.78
CA MET A 62 -0.29 -11.67 2.70
C MET A 62 -1.21 -10.64 2.05
N ALA A 63 -2.51 -10.77 2.31
CA ALA A 63 -3.53 -9.83 1.82
C ALA A 63 -4.40 -9.27 2.96
N VAL A 64 -4.84 -8.03 2.79
CA VAL A 64 -5.75 -7.30 3.67
C VAL A 64 -6.88 -6.68 2.86
N ARG A 65 -8.04 -6.46 3.47
CA ARG A 65 -9.15 -5.75 2.83
C ARG A 65 -9.23 -4.31 3.30
N ILE A 66 -9.02 -3.36 2.40
CA ILE A 66 -9.12 -1.91 2.66
C ILE A 66 -10.15 -1.33 1.70
N GLY A 67 -11.13 -0.55 2.19
CA GLY A 67 -12.15 0.05 1.33
C GLY A 67 -12.94 -0.95 0.47
N GLY A 68 -13.04 -2.21 0.92
CA GLY A 68 -13.67 -3.30 0.17
C GLY A 68 -12.77 -4.02 -0.84
N VAL A 69 -11.55 -3.54 -1.08
CA VAL A 69 -10.58 -4.06 -2.04
C VAL A 69 -9.53 -4.93 -1.34
N TRP A 70 -9.20 -6.08 -1.93
CA TRP A 70 -8.14 -6.96 -1.45
C TRP A 70 -6.77 -6.50 -1.96
N LEU A 71 -5.90 -6.11 -1.04
CA LEU A 71 -4.56 -5.57 -1.28
C LEU A 71 -3.51 -6.51 -0.72
N ALA A 72 -2.50 -6.85 -1.53
CA ALA A 72 -1.39 -7.73 -1.18
C ALA A 72 -0.11 -6.93 -0.90
N GLY A 73 0.73 -7.39 0.04
CA GLY A 73 2.08 -6.85 0.27
C GLY A 73 2.16 -5.38 0.72
N ALA A 74 1.07 -4.85 1.27
CA ALA A 74 0.96 -3.43 1.63
C ALA A 74 1.81 -3.05 2.86
N ILE A 75 2.31 -1.82 2.85
CA ILE A 75 2.68 -1.08 4.07
C ILE A 75 1.53 -0.15 4.41
N ILE A 76 0.85 -0.41 5.52
CA ILE A 76 -0.30 0.37 5.99
C ILE A 76 0.16 1.29 7.10
N ARG A 77 -0.19 2.57 7.02
CA ARG A 77 0.08 3.60 8.02
C ARG A 77 -1.17 3.86 8.84
N LEU A 78 -1.01 3.87 10.16
CA LEU A 78 -2.09 4.18 11.11
C LEU A 78 -1.68 5.33 12.01
N ASP A 79 -2.64 6.18 12.38
CA ASP A 79 -2.43 7.25 13.36
C ASP A 79 -2.31 6.73 14.80
N ALA A 80 -2.11 7.62 15.78
CA ALA A 80 -1.99 7.27 17.20
C ALA A 80 -3.19 6.45 17.72
N GLU A 81 -4.40 6.75 17.22
CA GLU A 81 -5.66 6.10 17.57
C GLU A 81 -5.87 4.75 16.85
N ARG A 82 -4.95 4.37 15.95
CA ARG A 82 -5.01 3.19 15.06
C ARG A 82 -6.07 3.32 13.97
N ARG A 83 -6.39 4.54 13.57
CA ARG A 83 -7.21 4.82 12.39
C ARG A 83 -6.36 4.75 11.14
N TYR A 84 -6.96 4.32 10.05
CA TYR A 84 -6.29 4.23 8.76
C TYR A 84 -5.94 5.64 8.26
N ASP A 85 -4.67 5.85 7.89
CA ASP A 85 -4.20 7.09 7.26
C ASP A 85 -3.93 6.85 5.76
N ALA A 86 -3.04 5.91 5.46
CA ALA A 86 -2.58 5.62 4.10
C ALA A 86 -2.06 4.19 3.96
N PHE A 87 -1.83 3.76 2.72
CA PHE A 87 -1.00 2.60 2.43
C PHE A 87 -0.13 2.85 1.20
N GLU A 88 0.94 2.07 1.11
CA GLU A 88 1.90 2.08 0.02
C GLU A 88 2.31 0.66 -0.36
N ARG A 89 2.94 0.53 -1.54
CA ARG A 89 3.51 -0.73 -2.05
C ARG A 89 2.53 -1.89 -2.16
N ALA A 90 1.23 -1.62 -2.24
CA ALA A 90 0.23 -2.65 -2.37
C ALA A 90 0.05 -3.07 -3.83
N GLU A 91 -0.41 -4.29 -4.03
CA GLU A 91 -0.93 -4.76 -5.32
C GLU A 91 -2.35 -5.27 -5.16
N LEU A 92 -3.15 -5.21 -6.23
CA LEU A 92 -4.45 -5.88 -6.26
C LEU A 92 -4.29 -7.40 -6.17
N ALA A 93 -4.81 -8.02 -5.12
CA ALA A 93 -4.81 -9.49 -5.01
C ALA A 93 -5.78 -10.15 -6.01
N CYS A 94 -6.82 -9.41 -6.41
CA CYS A 94 -7.88 -9.85 -7.33
C CYS A 94 -8.07 -8.83 -8.46
N PRO A 95 -8.56 -9.23 -9.64
CA PRO A 95 -9.05 -8.27 -10.61
C PRO A 95 -10.14 -7.39 -9.99
N LEU A 96 -10.14 -6.10 -10.30
CA LEU A 96 -11.03 -5.10 -9.71
C LEU A 96 -11.77 -4.33 -10.79
N ALA A 97 -13.10 -4.30 -10.70
CA ALA A 97 -13.92 -3.31 -11.40
C ALA A 97 -14.20 -2.15 -10.43
N PHE A 98 -13.80 -0.93 -10.81
CA PHE A 98 -13.96 0.25 -9.96
C PHE A 98 -14.30 1.48 -10.80
N GLY A 99 -15.57 1.89 -10.73
CA GLY A 99 -16.12 2.88 -11.65
C GLY A 99 -16.00 2.40 -13.11
N PRO A 100 -15.48 3.23 -14.04
CA PRO A 100 -15.31 2.85 -15.44
C PRO A 100 -14.07 1.98 -15.70
N MET A 101 -13.26 1.71 -14.68
CA MET A 101 -11.98 1.01 -14.80
C MET A 101 -12.11 -0.48 -14.48
N HIS A 102 -11.41 -1.31 -15.25
CA HIS A 102 -11.18 -2.72 -14.92
C HIS A 102 -9.68 -2.98 -14.84
N TYR A 103 -9.21 -3.30 -13.65
CA TYR A 103 -7.82 -3.58 -13.35
C TYR A 103 -7.56 -5.09 -13.26
N PRO A 104 -6.47 -5.59 -13.88
CA PRO A 104 -6.02 -6.94 -13.61
C PRO A 104 -5.45 -7.06 -12.18
N ALA A 105 -5.47 -8.28 -11.64
CA ALA A 105 -4.69 -8.61 -10.46
C ALA A 105 -3.20 -8.27 -10.67
N GLY A 106 -2.53 -7.90 -9.59
CA GLY A 106 -1.14 -7.46 -9.61
C GLY A 106 -0.95 -5.99 -9.98
N THR A 107 -2.00 -5.26 -10.36
CA THR A 107 -1.94 -3.79 -10.53
C THR A 107 -1.44 -3.16 -9.23
N GLU A 108 -0.42 -2.30 -9.31
CA GLU A 108 0.10 -1.60 -8.14
C GLU A 108 -0.91 -0.54 -7.69
N VAL A 109 -1.15 -0.46 -6.39
CA VAL A 109 -2.07 0.48 -5.77
C VAL A 109 -1.39 1.18 -4.61
N ARG A 110 -1.63 2.47 -4.46
CA ARG A 110 -1.23 3.23 -3.27
C ARG A 110 -2.24 4.32 -2.95
N SER A 111 -2.23 4.77 -1.70
CA SER A 111 -2.87 6.04 -1.35
C SER A 111 -2.20 7.19 -2.08
N ALA A 112 -2.98 8.18 -2.50
CA ALA A 112 -2.44 9.39 -3.09
C ALA A 112 -1.45 10.05 -2.13
N GLY A 113 -0.28 10.38 -2.67
CA GLY A 113 0.72 11.19 -1.97
C GLY A 113 0.33 12.65 -1.90
N ARG A 114 1.22 13.44 -1.30
CA ARG A 114 1.11 14.90 -1.21
C ARG A 114 0.92 15.54 -2.60
N GLY A 115 0.23 16.67 -2.67
CA GLY A 115 -0.29 17.29 -3.89
C GLY A 115 -1.64 16.71 -4.32
N TRP A 116 -1.68 15.40 -4.60
CA TRP A 116 -2.92 14.70 -4.98
C TRP A 116 -3.86 14.54 -3.79
N ARG A 117 -3.35 14.21 -2.60
CA ARG A 117 -4.14 14.00 -1.38
C ARG A 117 -4.88 15.28 -0.93
N GLU A 118 -4.24 16.44 -1.01
CA GLU A 118 -4.85 17.73 -0.64
C GLU A 118 -5.95 18.13 -1.62
N ARG A 119 -5.74 17.83 -2.91
CA ARG A 119 -6.73 18.14 -3.95
C ARG A 119 -7.89 17.13 -3.95
N TYR A 120 -7.59 15.87 -3.65
CA TYR A 120 -8.53 14.75 -3.68
C TYR A 120 -8.33 13.84 -2.46
N PRO A 121 -8.89 14.22 -1.29
CA PRO A 121 -8.74 13.46 -0.06
C PRO A 121 -9.19 12.01 -0.20
N GLY A 122 -8.33 11.07 0.19
CA GLY A 122 -8.60 9.64 0.12
C GLY A 122 -8.55 9.02 -1.28
N ALA A 123 -8.10 9.76 -2.30
CA ALA A 123 -7.86 9.21 -3.62
C ALA A 123 -6.77 8.13 -3.59
N TRP A 124 -6.92 7.14 -4.47
CA TRP A 124 -5.95 6.08 -4.71
C TRP A 124 -5.35 6.23 -6.09
N ILE A 125 -4.16 5.68 -6.25
CA ILE A 125 -3.39 5.68 -7.49
C ILE A 125 -3.22 4.23 -7.91
N PHE A 126 -3.67 3.90 -9.12
CA PHE A 126 -3.56 2.58 -9.73
C PHE A 126 -2.55 2.64 -10.87
N SER A 127 -1.52 1.80 -10.84
CA SER A 127 -0.48 1.73 -11.87
C SER A 127 -0.37 0.31 -12.43
N PRO A 128 -0.91 0.06 -13.64
CA PRO A 128 -0.84 -1.24 -14.30
C PRO A 128 0.60 -1.70 -14.56
N LEU A 129 0.79 -3.02 -14.63
CA LEU A 129 2.09 -3.63 -14.93
C LEU A 129 2.26 -3.88 -16.44
N ALA A 130 3.52 -4.03 -16.86
CA ALA A 130 3.84 -4.37 -18.25
C ALA A 130 3.14 -5.68 -18.66
N GLY A 131 2.46 -5.66 -19.81
CA GLY A 131 1.69 -6.80 -20.32
C GLY A 131 0.31 -7.00 -19.70
N ALA A 132 -0.08 -6.17 -18.73
CA ALA A 132 -1.38 -6.25 -18.04
C ALA A 132 -2.02 -4.86 -17.91
N PRO A 133 -2.46 -4.24 -19.03
CA PRO A 133 -3.07 -2.92 -19.00
C PRO A 133 -4.44 -2.93 -18.29
N ALA A 134 -4.82 -1.80 -17.71
CA ALA A 134 -6.17 -1.58 -17.21
C ALA A 134 -7.10 -1.13 -18.33
N ARG A 135 -8.30 -1.69 -18.38
CA ARG A 135 -9.32 -1.26 -19.34
C ARG A 135 -10.05 -0.05 -18.83
N TYR A 136 -10.22 0.95 -19.69
CA TYR A 136 -10.98 2.16 -19.39
C TYR A 136 -12.18 2.26 -20.33
N ALA A 137 -13.39 2.03 -19.82
CA ALA A 137 -14.60 2.02 -20.63
C ALA A 137 -14.80 3.33 -21.41
N GLY A 138 -14.85 3.25 -22.74
CA GLY A 138 -15.02 4.41 -23.63
C GLY A 138 -13.74 5.20 -23.92
N HIS A 139 -12.59 4.73 -23.45
CA HIS A 139 -11.29 5.39 -23.58
C HIS A 139 -10.21 4.37 -23.99
N PRO A 140 -9.01 4.84 -24.38
CA PRO A 140 -7.85 3.97 -24.52
C PRO A 140 -7.51 3.26 -23.20
N ASP A 141 -7.05 2.02 -23.29
CA ASP A 141 -6.52 1.27 -22.15
C ASP A 141 -5.31 1.99 -21.53
N VAL A 142 -5.17 1.87 -20.22
CA VAL A 142 -4.06 2.45 -19.45
C VAL A 142 -2.99 1.39 -19.27
N ALA A 143 -1.84 1.59 -19.90
CA ALA A 143 -0.71 0.67 -19.87
C ALA A 143 0.33 1.04 -18.79
N ASP A 144 1.37 0.21 -18.66
CA ASP A 144 2.52 0.51 -17.81
C ASP A 144 3.18 1.85 -18.19
N GLY A 145 3.77 2.50 -17.18
CA GLY A 145 4.26 3.87 -17.28
C GLY A 145 3.19 4.95 -17.10
N GLN A 146 1.91 4.58 -17.03
CA GLN A 146 0.79 5.46 -16.69
C GLN A 146 0.12 5.02 -15.39
N ALA A 147 -0.49 5.98 -14.70
CA ALA A 147 -1.26 5.78 -13.50
C ALA A 147 -2.63 6.45 -13.62
N VAL A 148 -3.61 5.85 -12.96
CA VAL A 148 -4.96 6.38 -12.82
C VAL A 148 -5.14 6.87 -11.40
N VAL A 149 -5.46 8.15 -11.23
CA VAL A 149 -5.86 8.72 -9.96
C VAL A 149 -7.38 8.57 -9.86
N GLN A 150 -7.86 7.77 -8.91
CA GLN A 150 -9.30 7.58 -8.67
C GLN A 150 -9.68 7.99 -7.27
N GLY A 151 -10.83 8.66 -7.15
CA GLY A 151 -11.42 8.92 -5.85
C GLY A 151 -12.13 7.69 -5.28
N ARG A 152 -12.65 7.82 -4.05
CA ARG A 152 -13.23 6.69 -3.30
C ARG A 152 -14.51 6.13 -3.90
N GLY A 153 -15.20 6.89 -4.75
CA GLY A 153 -16.40 6.46 -5.47
C GLY A 153 -16.11 5.73 -6.78
N GLY A 154 -14.85 5.64 -7.20
CA GLY A 154 -14.45 5.05 -8.48
C GLY A 154 -14.42 6.05 -9.63
N GLU A 155 -14.65 7.33 -9.37
CA GLU A 155 -14.46 8.39 -10.35
C GLU A 155 -12.98 8.48 -10.78
N VAL A 156 -12.73 8.56 -12.08
CA VAL A 156 -11.39 8.82 -12.63
C VAL A 156 -11.13 10.32 -12.59
N LEU A 157 -10.18 10.73 -11.77
CA LEU A 157 -9.81 12.13 -11.54
C LEU A 157 -8.73 12.58 -12.54
N ALA A 158 -7.80 11.68 -12.86
CA ALA A 158 -6.77 11.90 -13.86
C ALA A 158 -6.18 10.57 -14.36
N VAL A 159 -5.63 10.60 -15.57
CA VAL A 159 -4.69 9.60 -16.09
C VAL A 159 -3.41 10.33 -16.42
N VAL A 160 -2.31 9.98 -15.75
CA VAL A 160 -1.03 10.71 -15.83
C VAL A 160 0.14 9.74 -15.91
N PRO A 161 1.33 10.19 -16.34
CA PRO A 161 2.55 9.41 -16.20
C PRO A 161 2.81 8.99 -14.74
N ASN A 162 3.39 7.79 -14.56
CA ASN A 162 3.66 7.22 -13.23
C ASN A 162 4.44 8.18 -12.31
N ASN A 163 5.47 8.84 -12.83
CA ASN A 163 6.28 9.79 -12.05
C ASN A 163 5.48 11.00 -11.55
N GLU A 164 4.52 11.50 -12.34
CA GLU A 164 3.62 12.59 -11.95
C GLU A 164 2.62 12.14 -10.86
N ALA A 165 2.24 10.86 -10.87
CA ALA A 165 1.48 10.23 -9.81
C ALA A 165 2.33 9.81 -8.58
N GLY A 166 3.64 10.08 -8.58
CA GLY A 166 4.54 9.65 -7.51
C GLY A 166 4.81 8.15 -7.48
N VAL A 167 4.52 7.42 -8.55
CA VAL A 167 4.85 6.01 -8.75
C VAL A 167 6.25 5.92 -9.35
N LEU A 168 7.21 5.44 -8.56
CA LEU A 168 8.60 5.28 -8.97
C LEU A 168 8.91 3.79 -9.11
N ARG A 169 9.27 3.35 -10.31
CA ARG A 169 9.76 2.00 -10.56
C ARG A 169 11.29 2.02 -10.53
N PHE A 170 11.88 1.30 -9.58
CA PHE A 170 13.32 1.10 -9.51
C PHE A 170 13.68 -0.26 -10.09
N ALA A 171 14.82 -0.35 -10.78
CA ALA A 171 15.37 -1.64 -11.19
C ALA A 171 15.72 -2.45 -9.94
N ALA A 172 15.17 -3.66 -9.83
CA ALA A 172 15.57 -4.59 -8.79
C ALA A 172 16.96 -5.16 -9.13
N ILE A 173 17.93 -4.99 -8.22
CA ILE A 173 19.25 -5.60 -8.33
C ILE A 173 19.29 -6.81 -7.42
N ALA A 174 19.40 -8.00 -8.00
CA ALA A 174 19.71 -9.22 -7.24
C ALA A 174 21.22 -9.28 -6.99
N VAL A 175 21.63 -9.23 -5.73
CA VAL A 175 23.03 -9.38 -5.33
C VAL A 175 23.28 -10.84 -4.95
N GLY A 176 24.13 -11.55 -5.69
CA GLY A 176 24.62 -12.88 -5.30
C GLY A 176 24.04 -14.08 -6.06
N GLY A 177 23.80 -13.99 -7.37
CA GLY A 177 23.72 -15.13 -8.31
C GLY A 177 22.59 -16.15 -8.10
N ASN A 178 21.81 -16.05 -7.03
CA ASN A 178 20.58 -16.78 -6.89
C ASN A 178 19.50 -15.98 -7.60
N ASP A 179 18.98 -16.54 -8.70
CA ASP A 179 17.69 -16.15 -9.26
C ASP A 179 16.65 -16.29 -8.14
N ALA A 180 16.44 -15.22 -7.38
CA ALA A 180 15.43 -15.20 -6.35
C ALA A 180 14.11 -15.52 -7.04
N ALA A 181 13.49 -16.63 -6.65
CA ALA A 181 12.18 -17.00 -7.17
C ALA A 181 11.28 -15.78 -7.09
N ALA A 182 10.53 -15.50 -8.16
CA ALA A 182 9.63 -14.36 -8.20
C ALA A 182 8.79 -14.34 -6.90
N PRO A 183 8.71 -13.19 -6.20
CA PRO A 183 8.04 -13.13 -4.92
C PRO A 183 6.63 -13.71 -5.05
N ARG A 184 6.29 -14.67 -4.17
CA ARG A 184 4.95 -15.25 -4.14
C ARG A 184 3.97 -14.13 -3.80
N ARG A 185 3.05 -13.86 -4.72
CA ARG A 185 1.97 -12.90 -4.51
C ARG A 185 0.82 -13.60 -3.79
N ALA A 186 0.13 -12.85 -2.95
CA ALA A 186 -1.08 -13.35 -2.31
C ALA A 186 -2.09 -13.75 -3.41
N ALA A 187 -2.62 -14.97 -3.31
CA ALA A 187 -3.73 -15.36 -4.17
C ALA A 187 -4.98 -14.55 -3.80
N CYS A 188 -5.85 -14.32 -4.79
CA CYS A 188 -7.16 -13.74 -4.53
C CYS A 188 -7.91 -14.61 -3.49
N PRO A 189 -8.29 -14.05 -2.32
CA PRO A 189 -8.99 -14.82 -1.30
C PRO A 189 -10.35 -15.33 -1.83
N PRO A 190 -10.81 -16.53 -1.42
CA PRO A 190 -12.13 -17.02 -1.77
C PRO A 190 -13.22 -16.08 -1.23
N ARG A 191 -14.32 -15.97 -1.97
CA ARG A 191 -15.47 -15.12 -1.62
C ARG A 191 -16.29 -15.68 -0.47
#